data_AF-A0A8B5Y4H6-F1
#
_entry.id   AF-A0A8B5Y4H6-F1
#
_cell.length_a   1.000
_cell.length_b   1.000
_cell.length_c   1.000
_cell.angle_alpha   90.00
_cell.angle_beta   90.00
_cell.angle_gamma   90.00
#
_symmetry.space_group_name_H-M   'P 1'
#
loop_
_entity.id
_entity.type
_entity.pdbx_description
1 polymer ?
#
loop_
_entity_poly.entity_id
_entity_poly.type
_entity_poly.pdbx_seq_one_letter_code
_entity_poly.pdbx_strand_id
1 'polypeptide(L)'
;MMIWEMARPYLYARKTPDNRIIIGGLDESTGYLEKRDSMILNKRDKLLKQLINLFPELENRITADYYWGAFFGEIHDGLPTIGMYPNHPNCYFLLGYGGNGTVYSVILSQIIRDLITKGGHEDSALYVKERNFSKSIIH
;
A
#
# COMPACT_ATOMS: atom_id res chain seq x y z
N MET A 1 -1.69 -6.12 -19.00
CA MET A 1 -0.59 -5.14 -18.98
C MET A 1 -0.52 -4.54 -17.58
N MET A 2 0.65 -4.64 -16.94
CA MET A 2 1.00 -4.00 -15.68
C MET A 2 2.27 -3.19 -15.91
N ILE A 3 2.28 -1.94 -15.50
CA ILE A 3 3.45 -1.04 -15.54
C ILE A 3 3.76 -0.67 -14.11
N TRP A 4 5.05 -0.72 -13.77
CA TRP A 4 5.58 -0.26 -12.50
C TRP A 4 6.97 0.31 -12.74
N GLU A 5 7.24 1.53 -12.26
CA GLU A 5 8.56 2.16 -12.34
C GLU A 5 9.16 2.42 -10.95
N MET A 6 10.50 2.52 -10.88
CA MET A 6 11.24 2.79 -9.63
C MET A 6 11.48 4.28 -9.36
N ALA A 7 10.88 5.19 -10.14
CA ALA A 7 11.01 6.62 -9.89
C ALA A 7 10.42 7.01 -8.53
N ARG A 8 10.85 8.14 -7.96
CA ARG A 8 10.21 8.74 -6.79
C ARG A 8 9.69 10.14 -7.14
N PRO A 9 8.37 10.34 -7.21
CA PRO A 9 7.31 9.37 -6.91
C PRO A 9 7.15 8.31 -8.02
N TYR A 10 6.77 7.09 -7.62
CA TYR A 10 6.57 5.98 -8.55
C TYR A 10 5.24 6.13 -9.28
N LEU A 11 5.14 5.46 -10.44
CA LEU A 11 3.93 5.30 -11.22
C LEU A 11 3.61 3.82 -11.34
N TYR A 12 2.34 3.47 -11.18
CA TYR A 12 1.83 2.16 -11.58
C TYR A 12 0.59 2.32 -12.45
N ALA A 13 0.42 1.40 -13.40
CA ALA A 13 -0.79 1.32 -14.21
C ALA A 13 -1.14 -0.13 -14.51
N ARG A 14 -2.44 -0.46 -14.51
CA ARG A 14 -2.94 -1.76 -14.96
C ARG A 14 -4.26 -1.62 -15.68
N LYS A 15 -4.52 -2.52 -16.63
CA LYS A 15 -5.85 -2.68 -17.23
C LYS A 15 -6.75 -3.52 -16.33
N THR A 16 -8.04 -3.19 -16.34
CA THR A 16 -9.10 -4.00 -15.76
C THR A 16 -9.75 -4.89 -16.85
N PRO A 17 -10.48 -5.96 -16.47
CA PRO A 17 -11.17 -6.82 -17.44
C PRO A 17 -12.21 -6.09 -18.29
N ASP A 18 -12.81 -5.01 -17.77
CA ASP A 18 -13.78 -4.15 -18.46
C ASP A 18 -13.11 -3.01 -19.28
N ASN A 19 -11.83 -3.17 -19.64
CA ASN A 19 -11.08 -2.27 -20.50
C ASN A 19 -10.90 -0.84 -19.96
N ARG A 20 -10.88 -0.68 -18.64
CA ARG A 20 -10.47 0.57 -17.97
C ARG A 20 -9.00 0.50 -17.58
N ILE A 21 -8.44 1.65 -17.20
CA ILE A 21 -7.08 1.75 -16.68
C ILE A 21 -7.16 2.25 -15.24
N ILE A 22 -6.54 1.51 -14.32
CA ILE A 22 -6.21 2.01 -12.99
C ILE A 22 -4.78 2.52 -13.06
N ILE A 23 -4.58 3.76 -12.68
CA ILE A 23 -3.27 4.43 -12.62
C ILE A 23 -3.14 5.15 -11.27
N GLY A 24 -1.97 5.11 -10.67
CA GLY A 24 -1.73 5.74 -9.38
C GLY A 24 -0.26 5.90 -9.05
N GLY A 25 0.00 6.45 -7.87
CA GLY A 25 1.32 6.88 -7.41
C GLY A 25 1.31 8.37 -7.09
N LEU A 26 2.41 9.06 -7.34
CA LEU A 26 2.57 10.49 -6.99
C LEU A 26 2.40 10.77 -5.49
N ASP A 27 2.79 9.82 -4.63
CA ASP A 27 2.65 9.91 -3.18
C ASP A 27 3.35 11.14 -2.59
N GLU A 28 2.76 11.70 -1.52
CA GLU A 28 3.23 12.89 -0.83
C GLU A 28 3.17 12.69 0.68
N SER A 29 4.14 13.22 1.42
CA SER A 29 4.10 13.22 2.88
C SER A 29 3.14 14.31 3.38
N THR A 30 1.99 13.89 3.92
CA THR A 30 1.07 14.79 4.62
C THR A 30 0.17 14.02 5.60
N GLY A 31 -0.06 14.60 6.78
CA GLY A 31 -1.08 14.13 7.73
C GLY A 31 -2.34 14.98 7.75
N TYR A 32 -2.48 15.96 6.85
CA TYR A 32 -3.58 16.93 6.85
C TYR A 32 -4.59 16.61 5.75
N LEU A 33 -5.85 16.36 6.15
CA LEU A 33 -6.95 15.99 5.25
C LEU A 33 -7.17 17.03 4.14
N GLU A 34 -7.24 18.31 4.52
CA GLU A 34 -7.48 19.43 3.61
C GLU A 34 -6.37 19.57 2.56
N LYS A 35 -5.11 19.37 2.98
CA LYS A 35 -3.97 19.37 2.08
C LYS A 35 -4.05 18.20 1.10
N ARG A 36 -4.41 17.00 1.57
CA ARG A 36 -4.60 15.82 0.71
C ARG A 36 -5.69 16.08 -0.33
N ASP A 37 -6.86 16.55 0.10
CA ASP A 37 -8.02 16.78 -0.78
C ASP A 37 -7.76 17.86 -1.83
N SER A 38 -7.07 18.95 -1.46
CA SER A 38 -6.74 20.03 -2.41
C SER A 38 -5.81 19.60 -3.54
N MET A 39 -5.04 18.52 -3.38
CA MET A 39 -4.12 18.01 -4.41
C MET A 39 -4.78 17.06 -5.43
N ILE A 40 -5.96 16.52 -5.15
CA ILE A 40 -6.54 15.40 -5.91
C ILE A 40 -6.69 15.73 -7.41
N LEU A 41 -7.24 16.90 -7.76
CA LEU A 41 -7.45 17.29 -9.16
C LEU A 41 -6.13 17.46 -9.93
N ASN A 42 -5.16 18.13 -9.31
CA ASN A 42 -3.83 18.30 -9.90
C ASN A 42 -3.10 16.96 -10.09
N LYS A 43 -3.22 16.05 -9.12
CA LYS A 43 -2.61 14.72 -9.19
C LYS A 43 -3.27 13.85 -10.28
N ARG A 44 -4.60 13.89 -10.39
CA ARG A 44 -5.35 13.27 -11.51
C ARG A 44 -4.82 13.73 -12.86
N ASP A 45 -4.69 15.04 -13.07
CA ASP A 45 -4.25 15.60 -14.34
C ASP A 45 -2.79 15.21 -14.67
N LYS A 46 -1.92 15.16 -13.66
CA LYS A 46 -0.55 14.65 -13.80
C LYS A 46 -0.51 13.18 -14.21
N LEU A 47 -1.31 12.33 -13.58
CA LEU A 47 -1.38 10.90 -13.92
C LEU A 47 -1.89 10.69 -15.35
N LEU A 48 -2.92 11.43 -15.78
CA LEU A 48 -3.40 11.40 -17.17
C LEU A 48 -2.30 11.79 -18.15
N LYS A 49 -1.56 12.87 -17.86
CA LYS A 49 -0.43 13.31 -18.70
C LYS A 49 0.68 12.26 -18.76
N GLN A 50 1.03 11.63 -17.64
CA GLN A 50 2.03 10.55 -17.62
C GLN A 50 1.57 9.34 -18.44
N LEU A 51 0.28 8.99 -18.38
CA LEU A 51 -0.26 7.90 -19.19
C LEU A 51 -0.19 8.22 -20.69
N ILE A 52 -0.54 9.44 -21.09
CA ILE A 52 -0.45 9.89 -22.49
C ILE A 52 1.02 9.93 -22.96
N ASN A 53 1.96 10.32 -22.10
CA ASN A 53 3.37 10.29 -22.44
C ASN A 53 3.88 8.86 -22.71
N LEU A 54 3.35 7.86 -22.00
CA LEU A 54 3.67 6.44 -22.23
C LEU A 54 2.97 5.87 -23.46
N PHE A 55 1.75 6.34 -23.74
CA PHE A 55 0.89 5.88 -24.83
C PHE A 55 0.25 7.07 -25.55
N PRO A 56 0.99 7.74 -26.46
CA PRO A 56 0.49 8.92 -27.16
C PRO A 56 -0.81 8.68 -27.94
N GLU A 57 -1.06 7.44 -28.37
CA GLU A 57 -2.29 7.04 -29.05
C GLU A 57 -3.56 7.14 -28.19
N LEU A 58 -3.42 7.38 -26.88
CA LEU A 58 -4.53 7.62 -25.96
C LEU A 58 -4.91 9.09 -25.85
N GLU A 59 -4.12 10.01 -26.41
CA GLU A 59 -4.42 11.44 -26.39
C GLU A 59 -5.83 11.70 -26.95
N ASN A 60 -6.62 12.49 -26.23
CA ASN A 60 -8.03 12.79 -26.54
C ASN A 60 -8.98 11.57 -26.58
N ARG A 61 -8.55 10.38 -26.13
CA ARG A 61 -9.37 9.16 -26.13
C ARG A 61 -9.66 8.61 -24.73
N ILE A 62 -9.11 9.23 -23.70
CA ILE A 62 -9.27 8.83 -22.31
C ILE A 62 -9.75 10.02 -21.48
N THR A 63 -10.50 9.71 -20.42
CA THR A 63 -10.88 10.66 -19.37
C THR A 63 -10.81 9.95 -18.03
N ALA A 64 -10.72 10.71 -16.94
CA ALA A 64 -10.77 10.16 -15.60
C ALA A 64 -12.23 10.11 -15.12
N ASP A 65 -12.82 8.91 -15.14
CA ASP A 65 -14.17 8.67 -14.61
C ASP A 65 -14.22 8.79 -13.08
N TYR A 66 -13.13 8.40 -12.40
CA TYR A 66 -13.00 8.41 -10.95
C TYR A 66 -11.60 8.85 -10.54
N TYR A 67 -11.51 9.59 -9.44
CA TYR A 67 -10.25 10.03 -8.85
C TYR A 67 -10.42 10.21 -7.35
N TRP A 68 -9.43 9.77 -6.58
CA TRP A 68 -9.43 9.87 -5.13
C TRP A 68 -8.01 9.90 -4.60
N GLY A 69 -7.86 10.30 -3.35
CA GLY A 69 -6.64 10.11 -2.57
C GLY A 69 -6.96 9.36 -1.29
N ALA A 70 -5.97 8.74 -0.67
CA ALA A 70 -6.10 8.03 0.59
C ALA A 70 -4.88 8.31 1.46
N PHE A 71 -5.05 8.20 2.78
CA PHE A 71 -3.92 8.08 3.68
C PHE A 71 -3.51 6.62 3.76
N PHE A 72 -2.22 6.37 3.80
CA PHE A 72 -1.68 5.10 4.23
C PHE A 72 -0.63 5.36 5.30
N GLY A 73 -0.64 4.52 6.33
CA GLY A 73 0.42 4.49 7.33
C GLY A 73 1.51 3.54 6.87
N GLU A 74 2.73 3.80 7.32
CA GLU A 74 3.86 2.87 7.23
C GLU A 74 4.36 2.58 8.65
N ILE A 75 4.94 1.39 8.83
CA ILE A 75 5.66 1.07 10.04
C ILE A 75 7.11 1.47 9.82
N HIS A 76 7.77 1.92 10.89
CA HIS A 76 9.13 2.45 10.87
C HIS A 76 10.19 1.51 10.26
N ASP A 77 9.96 0.19 10.26
CA ASP A 77 10.82 -0.82 9.66
C ASP A 77 10.31 -1.35 8.30
N GLY A 78 9.21 -0.80 7.79
CA GLY A 78 8.60 -1.20 6.52
C GLY A 78 7.88 -2.55 6.53
N LEU A 79 7.88 -3.28 7.66
CA LEU A 79 7.21 -4.57 7.77
C LEU A 79 5.87 -4.46 8.52
N PRO A 80 4.83 -5.17 8.07
CA PRO A 80 3.57 -5.24 8.82
C PRO A 80 3.81 -5.91 10.18
N THR A 81 2.92 -5.70 11.15
CA THR A 81 3.07 -6.31 12.48
C THR A 81 1.82 -7.03 12.95
N ILE A 82 2.04 -8.12 13.69
CA ILE A 82 0.99 -8.86 14.41
C ILE A 82 1.35 -8.93 15.90
N GLY A 83 0.34 -9.04 16.75
CA GLY A 83 0.58 -9.26 18.18
C GLY A 83 -0.65 -9.08 19.04
N MET A 84 -0.49 -9.39 20.33
CA MET A 84 -1.49 -9.12 21.36
C MET A 84 -1.02 -7.93 22.21
N TYR A 85 -1.96 -7.15 22.74
CA TYR A 85 -1.65 -6.02 23.61
C TYR A 85 -2.07 -6.34 25.04
N PRO A 86 -1.29 -5.93 26.07
CA PRO A 86 -1.61 -6.24 27.47
C PRO A 86 -3.02 -5.81 27.90
N ASN A 87 -3.51 -4.70 27.35
CA ASN A 87 -4.84 -4.16 27.64
C ASN A 87 -5.98 -4.90 26.93
N HIS A 88 -5.65 -5.86 26.04
CA HIS A 88 -6.60 -6.63 25.23
C HIS A 88 -6.16 -8.11 25.19
N PRO A 89 -6.28 -8.84 26.32
CA PRO A 89 -5.87 -10.24 26.37
C PRO A 89 -6.69 -11.10 25.40
N ASN A 90 -6.05 -12.09 24.78
CA ASN A 90 -6.64 -12.97 23.76
C ASN A 90 -7.14 -12.27 22.49
N CYS A 91 -6.79 -11.00 22.28
CA CYS A 91 -7.08 -10.27 21.05
C CYS A 91 -5.81 -10.14 20.21
N TYR A 92 -5.78 -10.80 19.05
CA TYR A 92 -4.73 -10.61 18.05
C TYR A 92 -5.04 -9.41 17.16
N PHE A 93 -4.05 -8.56 17.00
CA PHE A 93 -4.08 -7.41 16.10
C PHE A 93 -3.22 -7.73 14.88
N LEU A 94 -3.74 -7.38 13.71
CA LEU A 94 -3.03 -7.42 12.44
C LEU A 94 -2.94 -5.98 11.92
N LEU A 95 -1.74 -5.42 11.98
CA LEU A 95 -1.44 -4.07 11.54
C LEU A 95 -0.66 -4.14 10.22
N GLY A 96 -1.41 -4.36 9.13
CA GLY A 96 -0.91 -4.52 7.76
C GLY A 96 -0.59 -3.20 7.07
N TYR A 97 -0.01 -2.23 7.79
CA TYR A 97 0.35 -0.93 7.24
C TYR A 97 1.47 -1.04 6.19
N GLY A 98 1.47 -0.13 5.22
CA GLY A 98 2.35 -0.12 4.05
C GLY A 98 1.65 -0.41 2.73
N GLY A 99 2.35 -0.18 1.61
CA GLY A 99 1.80 -0.31 0.24
C GLY A 99 1.39 -1.73 -0.17
N ASN A 100 1.76 -2.75 0.59
CA ASN A 100 1.47 -4.16 0.32
C ASN A 100 0.47 -4.78 1.33
N GLY A 101 -0.28 -3.94 2.05
CA GLY A 101 -1.15 -4.37 3.15
C GLY A 101 -2.14 -5.47 2.79
N THR A 102 -2.68 -5.48 1.57
CA THR A 102 -3.62 -6.53 1.12
C THR A 102 -2.96 -7.91 1.07
N VAL A 103 -1.76 -8.01 0.49
CA VAL A 103 -1.02 -9.28 0.38
C VAL A 103 -0.60 -9.74 1.77
N TYR A 104 -0.03 -8.82 2.56
CA TYR A 104 0.38 -9.12 3.93
C TYR A 104 -0.79 -9.53 4.82
N SER A 105 -1.98 -8.95 4.65
CA SER A 105 -3.16 -9.31 5.45
C SER A 105 -3.50 -10.79 5.30
N VAL A 106 -3.40 -11.34 4.09
CA VAL A 106 -3.66 -12.77 3.86
C VAL A 106 -2.62 -13.63 4.58
N ILE A 107 -1.33 -13.36 4.37
CA ILE A 107 -0.23 -14.12 4.97
C ILE A 107 -0.32 -14.07 6.50
N LEU A 108 -0.44 -12.87 7.05
CA LEU A 108 -0.49 -12.66 8.50
C LEU A 108 -1.74 -13.25 9.15
N SER A 109 -2.88 -13.29 8.45
CA SER A 109 -4.07 -13.96 8.95
C SER A 109 -3.87 -15.47 9.11
N GLN A 110 -3.09 -16.10 8.22
CA GLN A 110 -2.75 -17.52 8.32
C GLN A 110 -1.79 -17.78 9.48
N ILE A 111 -0.83 -16.88 9.71
CA ILE A 111 0.06 -16.93 10.87
C ILE A 111 -0.76 -16.80 12.16
N ILE A 112 -1.66 -15.81 12.26
CA ILE A 112 -2.52 -15.64 13.44
C ILE A 112 -3.40 -16.86 13.67
N ARG A 113 -4.00 -17.44 12.62
CA ARG A 113 -4.77 -18.70 12.73
C ARG A 113 -3.93 -19.80 13.37
N ASP A 114 -2.68 -19.97 12.94
CA ASP A 114 -1.80 -21.03 13.46
C ASP A 114 -1.32 -20.73 14.88
N LEU A 115 -1.08 -19.46 15.23
CA LEU A 115 -0.83 -19.05 16.62
C LEU A 115 -2.01 -19.43 17.53
N ILE A 116 -3.25 -19.24 17.07
CA ILE A 116 -4.46 -19.56 17.85
C ILE A 116 -4.70 -21.08 17.92
N THR A 117 -4.56 -21.79 16.81
CA THR A 117 -5.01 -23.20 16.70
C THR A 117 -3.92 -24.22 17.00
N LYS A 118 -2.65 -23.86 16.80
CA LYS A 118 -1.48 -24.74 16.97
C LYS A 118 -0.52 -24.25 18.06
N GLY A 119 -0.68 -23.00 18.51
CA GLY A 119 0.21 -22.37 19.49
C GLY A 119 1.51 -21.80 18.91
N GLY A 120 1.68 -21.81 17.57
CA GLY A 120 2.94 -21.40 16.94
C GLY A 120 2.90 -21.36 15.41
N HIS A 121 3.81 -20.58 14.81
CA HIS A 121 4.10 -20.57 13.38
C HIS A 121 5.58 -20.18 13.17
N GLU A 122 6.28 -20.83 12.24
CA GLU A 122 7.73 -20.65 11.99
C GLU A 122 8.08 -19.18 11.70
N ASP A 123 7.36 -18.54 10.79
CA ASP A 123 7.60 -17.14 10.40
C ASP A 123 7.09 -16.09 11.39
N SER A 124 6.43 -16.48 12.49
CA SER A 124 5.80 -15.50 13.40
C SER A 124 6.80 -14.50 13.97
N ALA A 125 8.04 -14.93 14.23
CA ALA A 125 9.11 -14.09 14.76
C ALA A 125 9.49 -12.89 13.87
N LEU A 126 9.19 -12.95 12.56
CA LEU A 126 9.44 -11.86 11.62
C LEU A 126 8.41 -10.72 11.77
N TYR A 127 7.23 -11.03 12.31
CA TYR A 127 6.08 -10.11 12.27
C TYR A 127 5.56 -9.73 13.65
N VAL A 128 5.94 -10.46 14.71
CA VAL A 128 5.60 -10.10 16.08
C VAL A 128 6.05 -8.68 16.40
N LYS A 129 5.24 -7.97 17.18
CA LYS A 129 5.51 -6.58 17.59
C LYS A 129 6.85 -6.43 18.31
N GLU A 130 7.28 -7.45 19.06
CA GLU A 130 8.51 -7.49 19.85
C GLU A 130 9.75 -7.91 19.03
N ARG A 131 9.64 -8.02 17.70
CA ARG A 131 10.74 -8.45 16.82
C ARG A 131 11.97 -7.55 16.96
N ASN A 132 13.15 -8.15 16.83
CA ASN A 132 14.42 -7.43 16.83
C ASN A 132 14.64 -6.75 15.47
N PHE A 133 14.78 -5.43 15.47
CA PHE A 133 15.12 -4.68 14.26
C PHE A 133 16.60 -4.82 13.93
N SER A 134 16.92 -5.40 12.77
CA SER A 134 18.24 -5.22 12.18
C SER A 134 18.26 -3.87 11.47
N LYS A 135 19.01 -2.90 11.99
CA LYS A 135 19.16 -1.54 11.41
C LYS A 135 19.86 -1.49 10.03
N SER A 136 19.94 -2.60 9.31
CA SER A 136 20.86 -2.76 8.18
C SER A 136 20.34 -2.29 6.82
N ILE A 137 19.12 -1.73 6.72
CA ILE A 137 18.61 -1.24 5.43
C ILE A 137 17.89 0.09 5.63
N ILE A 138 18.66 1.18 5.62
CA ILE A 138 18.16 2.52 5.28
C ILE A 138 18.83 2.86 3.95
N HIS A 139 18.04 3.01 2.89
CA HIS A 139 18.46 3.55 1.60
C HIS A 139 17.93 4.98 1.49
#